data_AF-A0A9P7UYA2-F1
#
_entry.id   AF-A0A9P7UYA2-F1
#
_cell.length_a   1.000
_cell.length_b   1.000
_cell.length_c   1.000
_cell.angle_alpha   90.00
_cell.angle_beta   90.00
_cell.angle_gamma   90.00
#
_symmetry.space_group_name_H-M   'P 1'
#
loop_
_entity.id
_entity.type
_entity.pdbx_description
1 polymer ?
#
loop_
_entity_poly.entity_id
_entity_poly.type
_entity_poly.pdbx_seq_one_letter_code
_entity_poly.pdbx_strand_id
1 'polypeptide(L)'
;MSLGLSHRIGMLRDGLDADIVLWDSHPLHPGSSPIQAWIDGIPQRWSPDLNRTIQEQLRGAVWQIAPSQPNLDEEREQAAKLEGFVPPFARNQTEGKVIFTDVKEVWNRIQGGDIEKAYPTTGNDSPSVPGLVVVENGVIVCVGEPELCSSAARDPDHRINLHGGSVSPGLMTFGSRLGLQEFMDEPSTGDGSLYNAFAFDTPRVLHDVGGIVRAVDGLMFSTRHAM
;
A
#
# COMPACT_ATOMS: atom_id res chain seq x y z
N MET A 1 -26.93 6.23 18.81
CA MET A 1 -28.26 6.08 18.18
C MET A 1 -28.28 4.73 17.45
N SER A 2 -29.02 3.76 17.96
CA SER A 2 -29.18 2.41 17.40
C SER A 2 -30.50 2.37 16.63
N LEU A 3 -30.48 1.95 15.37
CA LEU A 3 -31.63 1.85 14.46
C LEU A 3 -32.64 0.75 14.85
N GLY A 4 -32.59 0.17 16.05
CA GLY A 4 -33.48 -0.92 16.47
C GLY A 4 -33.27 -2.24 15.71
N LEU A 5 -32.27 -2.31 14.83
CA LEU A 5 -31.96 -3.46 13.97
C LEU A 5 -31.07 -4.51 14.67
N SER A 6 -30.73 -4.33 15.94
CA SER A 6 -29.88 -5.24 16.72
C SER A 6 -30.43 -6.67 16.80
N HIS A 7 -31.73 -6.86 16.58
CA HIS A 7 -32.38 -8.17 16.56
C HIS A 7 -32.36 -8.86 15.18
N ARG A 8 -31.93 -8.16 14.12
CA ARG A 8 -31.91 -8.66 12.73
C ARG A 8 -30.52 -8.77 12.12
N ILE A 9 -29.54 -8.04 12.65
CA ILE A 9 -28.19 -7.94 12.06
C ILE A 9 -27.17 -8.54 13.02
N GLY A 10 -26.16 -9.23 12.48
CA GLY A 10 -25.01 -9.75 13.26
C GLY A 10 -25.19 -11.16 13.81
N MET A 11 -26.23 -11.90 13.39
CA MET A 11 -26.46 -13.29 13.78
C MET A 11 -26.81 -14.13 12.56
N LEU A 12 -26.22 -15.32 12.45
CA LEU A 12 -26.56 -16.28 11.40
C LEU A 12 -27.63 -17.25 11.91
N ARG A 13 -28.90 -17.00 11.55
CA ARG A 13 -30.04 -17.81 11.97
C ARG A 13 -31.18 -17.71 10.94
N ASP A 14 -31.95 -18.79 10.79
CA ASP A 14 -33.13 -18.82 9.92
C ASP A 14 -34.11 -17.67 10.21
N GLY A 15 -34.56 -17.00 9.15
CA GLY A 15 -35.47 -15.85 9.19
C GLY A 15 -34.80 -14.50 9.39
N LEU A 16 -33.47 -14.44 9.49
CA LEU A 16 -32.71 -13.19 9.48
C LEU A 16 -32.18 -12.87 8.08
N ASP A 17 -31.85 -11.60 7.88
CA ASP A 17 -31.35 -11.05 6.63
C ASP A 17 -29.82 -11.02 6.70
N ALA A 18 -29.15 -11.83 5.88
CA ALA A 18 -27.70 -11.96 5.89
C ALA A 18 -27.15 -12.40 4.53
N ASP A 19 -26.19 -11.63 4.05
CA ASP A 19 -25.31 -12.04 2.96
C ASP A 19 -24.05 -12.69 3.56
N ILE A 20 -23.64 -13.82 2.98
CA ILE A 20 -22.52 -14.61 3.48
C ILE A 20 -21.50 -14.76 2.38
N VAL A 21 -20.24 -14.50 2.70
CA VAL A 21 -19.12 -14.78 1.81
C VAL A 21 -18.19 -15.77 2.48
N LEU A 22 -17.97 -16.90 1.83
CA LEU A 22 -16.96 -17.88 2.19
C LEU A 22 -15.65 -17.52 1.51
N TRP A 23 -14.59 -17.39 2.29
CA TRP A 23 -13.24 -17.10 1.83
C TRP A 23 -12.36 -18.35 1.93
N ASP A 24 -11.30 -18.41 1.12
CA ASP A 24 -10.30 -19.47 1.19
C ASP A 24 -9.39 -19.38 2.43
N SER A 25 -9.23 -18.17 2.94
CA SER A 25 -8.39 -17.76 4.06
C SER A 25 -9.02 -16.54 4.77
N HIS A 26 -8.44 -16.13 5.90
CA HIS A 26 -8.94 -14.99 6.65
C HIS A 26 -8.94 -13.73 5.78
N PRO A 27 -10.07 -13.00 5.65
CA PRO A 27 -10.27 -11.96 4.63
C PRO A 27 -9.33 -10.74 4.72
N LEU A 28 -8.54 -10.65 5.79
CA LEU A 28 -7.55 -9.60 5.98
C LEU A 28 -6.14 -10.01 5.52
N HIS A 29 -5.93 -11.26 5.11
CA HIS A 29 -4.67 -11.67 4.50
C HIS A 29 -4.59 -11.15 3.06
N PRO A 30 -3.46 -10.55 2.66
CA PRO A 30 -3.23 -10.21 1.26
C PRO A 30 -3.29 -11.47 0.38
N GLY A 31 -4.09 -11.42 -0.69
CA GLY A 31 -4.27 -12.55 -1.61
C GLY A 31 -5.41 -13.50 -1.25
N SER A 32 -6.10 -13.29 -0.11
CA SER A 32 -7.35 -14.01 0.18
C SER A 32 -8.39 -13.76 -0.90
N SER A 33 -9.07 -14.82 -1.29
CA SER A 33 -10.07 -14.76 -2.36
C SER A 33 -11.41 -15.35 -1.89
N PRO A 34 -12.55 -14.73 -2.28
CA PRO A 34 -13.84 -15.31 -2.00
C PRO A 34 -14.02 -16.58 -2.84
N ILE A 35 -14.55 -17.64 -2.21
CA ILE A 35 -14.89 -18.91 -2.85
C ILE A 35 -16.35 -18.89 -3.30
N GLN A 36 -17.24 -18.43 -2.42
CA GLN A 36 -18.68 -18.48 -2.64
C GLN A 36 -19.36 -17.33 -1.91
N ALA A 37 -20.34 -16.72 -2.55
CA ALA A 37 -21.24 -15.77 -1.91
C ALA A 37 -22.67 -16.32 -1.92
N TRP A 38 -23.41 -16.10 -0.84
CA TRP A 38 -24.86 -16.29 -0.76
C TRP A 38 -25.48 -14.95 -0.47
N ILE A 39 -26.46 -14.56 -1.29
CA ILE A 39 -27.24 -13.33 -1.14
C ILE A 39 -28.69 -13.76 -1.03
N ASP A 40 -29.40 -13.30 0.00
CA ASP A 40 -30.77 -13.75 0.31
C ASP A 40 -30.91 -15.28 0.41
N GLY A 41 -29.85 -15.97 0.84
CA GLY A 41 -29.79 -17.45 0.89
C GLY A 41 -29.59 -18.13 -0.48
N ILE A 42 -29.49 -17.37 -1.57
CA ILE A 42 -29.27 -17.88 -2.92
C ILE A 42 -27.76 -17.89 -3.22
N PRO A 43 -27.17 -19.06 -3.57
CA PRO A 43 -25.77 -19.13 -3.96
C PRO A 43 -25.54 -18.37 -5.27
N GLN A 44 -24.68 -17.37 -5.22
CA GLN A 44 -24.28 -16.60 -6.39
C GLN A 44 -23.39 -17.46 -7.29
N ARG A 45 -23.80 -17.61 -8.56
CA ARG A 45 -23.05 -18.38 -9.54
C ARG A 45 -21.95 -17.50 -10.12
N TRP A 46 -20.73 -17.73 -9.68
CA TRP A 46 -19.54 -17.19 -10.30
C TRP A 46 -18.44 -18.25 -10.19
N SER A 47 -17.62 -18.37 -11.22
CA SER A 47 -16.51 -19.32 -11.26
C SER A 47 -15.23 -18.55 -10.93
N PRO A 48 -14.77 -18.56 -9.66
CA PRO A 48 -13.45 -18.08 -9.36
C PRO A 48 -12.44 -19.00 -10.07
N ASP A 49 -11.65 -18.44 -10.99
CA ASP A 49 -10.52 -19.13 -11.63
C ASP A 49 -9.36 -19.29 -10.64
N LEU A 50 -9.63 -19.91 -9.49
CA LEU A 50 -8.61 -20.17 -8.49
C LEU A 50 -7.91 -21.50 -8.77
N ASN A 51 -6.61 -21.42 -9.01
CA ASN A 51 -5.75 -22.58 -9.17
C ASN A 51 -5.82 -23.45 -7.90
N ARG A 52 -6.16 -24.74 -8.03
CA ARG A 52 -6.34 -25.69 -6.91
C ARG A 52 -5.12 -25.72 -5.98
N THR A 53 -3.92 -25.56 -6.53
CA THR A 53 -2.66 -25.53 -5.77
C THR A 53 -2.60 -24.35 -4.79
N ILE A 54 -3.13 -23.18 -5.16
CA ILE A 54 -3.16 -21.98 -4.30
C ILE A 54 -4.13 -22.21 -3.15
N GLN A 55 -5.30 -22.80 -3.42
CA GLN A 55 -6.28 -23.12 -2.38
C GLN A 55 -5.75 -24.11 -1.35
N GLU A 56 -4.94 -25.08 -1.77
CA GLU A 56 -4.33 -26.05 -0.85
C GLU A 56 -3.29 -25.37 0.06
N GLN A 57 -2.55 -24.39 -0.44
CA GLN A 57 -1.57 -23.63 0.35
C GLN A 57 -2.24 -22.70 1.39
N LEU A 58 -3.36 -22.08 1.04
CA LEU A 58 -4.08 -21.11 1.89
C LEU A 58 -4.96 -21.75 2.98
N ARG A 59 -5.09 -23.07 3.01
CA ARG A 59 -5.82 -23.80 4.07
C ARG A 59 -5.04 -24.00 5.37
N GLY A 60 -3.77 -23.62 5.42
CA GLY A 60 -2.97 -23.72 6.66
C GLY A 60 -3.56 -22.89 7.81
N ALA A 61 -3.41 -23.35 9.05
CA ALA A 61 -3.99 -22.69 10.23
C ALA A 61 -3.59 -21.21 10.37
N VAL A 62 -2.38 -20.83 9.93
CA VAL A 62 -1.90 -19.44 9.94
C VAL A 62 -2.74 -18.51 9.06
N TRP A 63 -3.20 -19.02 7.92
CA TRP A 63 -4.00 -18.27 6.95
C TRP A 63 -5.46 -18.11 7.40
N GLN A 64 -5.93 -18.86 8.39
CA GLN A 64 -7.30 -18.76 8.92
C GLN A 64 -7.40 -17.77 10.09
N ILE A 65 -6.26 -17.28 10.59
CA ILE A 65 -6.18 -16.31 11.69
C ILE A 65 -5.96 -14.92 11.10
N ALA A 66 -6.55 -13.90 11.73
CA ALA A 66 -6.33 -12.51 11.35
C ALA A 66 -4.82 -12.20 11.38
N PRO A 67 -4.25 -11.57 10.32
CA PRO A 67 -2.90 -11.07 10.39
C PRO A 67 -2.78 -10.04 11.50
N SER A 68 -1.59 -9.96 12.10
CA SER A 68 -1.29 -8.91 13.08
C SER A 68 -1.44 -7.55 12.42
N GLN A 69 -2.25 -6.68 13.01
CA GLN A 69 -2.38 -5.31 12.56
C GLN A 69 -1.26 -4.45 13.17
N PRO A 70 -0.70 -3.49 12.44
CA PRO A 70 0.17 -2.48 13.03
C PRO A 70 -0.59 -1.65 14.06
N ASN A 71 0.10 -1.18 15.10
CA ASN A 71 -0.49 -0.23 16.03
C ASN A 71 -0.55 1.15 15.36
N LEU A 72 -1.76 1.62 15.06
CA LEU A 72 -2.02 2.92 14.43
C LEU A 72 -2.73 3.88 15.41
N ASP A 73 -2.61 3.66 16.72
CA ASP A 73 -3.34 4.46 17.71
C ASP A 73 -2.93 5.95 17.67
N GLU A 74 -1.63 6.23 17.50
CA GLU A 74 -1.14 7.61 17.35
C GLU A 74 -1.70 8.29 16.09
N GLU A 75 -1.68 7.58 14.95
CA GLU A 75 -2.22 8.09 13.69
C GLU A 75 -3.73 8.31 13.78
N ARG A 76 -4.46 7.40 14.44
CA ARG A 76 -5.91 7.55 14.69
C ARG A 76 -6.20 8.78 15.54
N GLU A 77 -5.45 9.00 16.61
CA GLU A 77 -5.62 10.19 17.45
C GLU A 77 -5.30 11.48 16.71
N GLN A 78 -4.26 11.48 15.87
CA GLN A 78 -3.91 12.62 15.02
C GLN A 78 -5.00 12.88 13.97
N ALA A 79 -5.49 11.83 13.29
CA ALA A 79 -6.57 11.93 12.33
C ALA A 79 -7.86 12.45 12.99
N ALA A 80 -8.18 12.01 14.22
CA ALA A 80 -9.32 12.51 14.97
C ALA A 80 -9.21 14.00 15.30
N LYS A 81 -8.01 14.47 15.73
CA LYS A 81 -7.74 15.89 15.97
C LYS A 81 -7.88 16.75 14.72
N LEU A 82 -7.64 16.14 13.56
CA LEU A 82 -7.70 16.79 12.27
C LEU A 82 -9.03 16.55 11.53
N GLU A 83 -10.05 15.97 12.16
CA GLU A 83 -11.34 15.62 11.50
C GLU A 83 -11.18 14.77 10.22
N GLY A 84 -10.16 13.90 10.18
CA GLY A 84 -9.80 13.13 8.99
C GLY A 84 -9.05 13.93 7.92
N PHE A 85 -8.68 15.18 8.22
CA PHE A 85 -7.75 15.98 7.43
C PHE A 85 -6.33 15.50 7.69
N VAL A 86 -5.94 14.38 7.08
CA VAL A 86 -4.52 14.03 7.04
C VAL A 86 -3.85 15.08 6.15
N PRO A 87 -3.01 16.00 6.67
CA PRO A 87 -2.26 16.89 5.80
C PRO A 87 -1.51 16.00 4.81
N PRO A 88 -1.64 16.28 3.51
CA PRO A 88 -1.10 15.44 2.46
C PRO A 88 0.41 15.38 2.67
N PHE A 89 0.88 14.25 3.19
CA PHE A 89 2.26 14.06 3.60
C PHE A 89 2.74 15.20 4.51
N ALA A 90 2.43 15.13 5.80
CA ALA A 90 3.33 15.69 6.80
C ALA A 90 4.67 14.97 6.62
N ARG A 91 5.49 15.46 5.69
CA ARG A 91 6.86 15.05 5.53
C ARG A 91 7.51 15.42 6.85
N ASN A 92 7.63 14.45 7.74
CA ASN A 92 8.68 14.47 8.75
C ASN A 92 9.99 14.36 7.96
N GLN A 93 10.35 15.46 7.29
CA GLN A 93 11.65 15.66 6.66
C GLN A 93 12.61 15.82 7.82
N THR A 94 13.06 14.69 8.32
CA THR A 94 14.17 14.63 9.25
C THR A 94 15.42 14.85 8.41
N GLU A 95 15.87 16.10 8.36
CA GLU A 95 17.25 16.43 8.06
C GLU A 95 18.10 15.83 9.19
N GLY A 96 18.40 14.54 9.09
CA GLY A 96 18.97 13.80 10.19
C GLY A 96 19.34 12.36 9.86
N LYS A 97 19.88 11.70 10.88
CA LYS A 97 20.29 10.31 10.87
C LYS A 97 19.15 9.43 11.35
N VAL A 98 18.69 8.55 10.46
CA VAL A 98 17.64 7.56 10.72
C VAL A 98 18.26 6.17 10.73
N ILE A 99 17.96 5.38 11.76
CA ILE A 99 18.45 4.01 11.90
C ILE A 99 17.28 3.05 11.88
N PHE A 100 17.32 2.10 10.95
CA PHE A 100 16.39 0.98 10.89
C PHE A 100 17.01 -0.24 11.57
N THR A 101 16.31 -0.80 12.56
CA THR A 101 16.71 -2.01 13.30
C THR A 101 15.79 -3.18 12.96
N ASP A 102 16.26 -4.40 13.23
CA ASP A 102 15.51 -5.63 13.00
C ASP A 102 15.12 -5.82 11.53
N VAL A 103 16.07 -5.54 10.64
CA VAL A 103 15.85 -5.58 9.18
C VAL A 103 16.12 -7.00 8.68
N LYS A 104 15.12 -7.63 8.07
CA LYS A 104 15.24 -8.98 7.52
C LYS A 104 15.98 -9.00 6.20
N GLU A 105 15.64 -8.08 5.31
CA GLU A 105 16.28 -7.97 4.00
C GLU A 105 16.33 -6.53 3.50
N VAL A 106 17.39 -6.23 2.75
CA VAL A 106 17.61 -4.92 2.14
C VAL A 106 17.85 -5.12 0.66
N TRP A 107 17.10 -4.39 -0.15
CA TRP A 107 17.22 -4.36 -1.60
C TRP A 107 17.75 -2.99 -2.01
N ASN A 108 18.73 -2.99 -2.91
CA ASN A 108 19.33 -1.75 -3.39
C ASN A 108 19.49 -1.78 -4.90
N ARG A 109 19.46 -0.60 -5.52
CA ARG A 109 19.69 -0.44 -6.96
C ARG A 109 21.19 -0.33 -7.23
N ILE A 110 21.73 -1.23 -8.06
CA ILE A 110 23.14 -1.22 -8.46
C ILE A 110 23.38 -0.35 -9.70
N GLN A 111 24.65 -0.11 -10.06
CA GLN A 111 25.04 0.78 -11.17
C GLN A 111 24.57 0.36 -12.59
N GLY A 112 23.84 -0.76 -12.73
CA GLY A 112 23.19 -1.17 -13.98
C GLY A 112 21.68 -0.87 -14.06
N GLY A 113 21.09 -0.34 -12.99
CA GLY A 113 19.63 -0.18 -12.86
C GLY A 113 18.93 -1.41 -12.29
N ASP A 114 19.59 -2.56 -12.22
CA ASP A 114 19.07 -3.76 -11.57
C ASP A 114 18.95 -3.58 -10.06
N ILE A 115 17.99 -4.31 -9.46
CA ILE A 115 17.77 -4.33 -8.02
C ILE A 115 18.33 -5.65 -7.48
N GLU A 116 19.28 -5.53 -6.56
CA GLU A 116 19.93 -6.68 -5.92
C GLU A 116 19.72 -6.66 -4.41
N LYS A 117 19.77 -7.84 -3.79
CA LYS A 117 19.68 -7.99 -2.34
C LYS A 117 21.03 -7.60 -1.72
N ALA A 118 21.05 -6.46 -1.03
CA ALA A 118 22.19 -5.95 -0.29
C ALA A 118 22.37 -6.62 1.08
N TYR A 119 21.29 -7.16 1.66
CA TYR A 119 21.34 -7.93 2.91
C TYR A 119 20.26 -9.01 2.93
N PRO A 120 20.58 -10.26 3.36
CA PRO A 120 21.92 -10.78 3.66
C PRO A 120 22.84 -10.87 2.43
N THR A 121 24.15 -10.69 2.63
CA THR A 121 25.21 -10.54 1.60
C THR A 121 25.63 -11.85 0.89
N THR A 122 24.74 -12.86 0.80
CA THR A 122 24.94 -14.25 0.32
C THR A 122 25.47 -15.24 1.38
N GLY A 123 24.85 -16.43 1.48
CA GLY A 123 25.39 -17.56 2.25
C GLY A 123 24.38 -18.57 2.80
N ASN A 124 23.22 -18.14 3.29
CA ASN A 124 22.08 -18.97 3.71
C ASN A 124 20.85 -18.06 3.79
N ASP A 125 19.66 -18.53 3.41
CA ASP A 125 18.40 -17.76 3.29
C ASP A 125 17.82 -17.21 4.62
N SER A 126 18.64 -17.06 5.65
CA SER A 126 18.36 -16.23 6.82
C SER A 126 19.68 -15.88 7.50
N PRO A 127 20.00 -14.59 7.70
CA PRO A 127 21.03 -14.23 8.67
C PRO A 127 20.53 -14.65 10.05
N SER A 128 21.39 -15.24 10.88
CA SER A 128 21.06 -15.57 12.28
C SER A 128 20.82 -14.32 13.12
N VAL A 129 21.25 -13.16 12.63
CA VAL A 129 21.18 -11.87 13.31
C VAL A 129 20.34 -10.92 12.45
N PRO A 130 19.44 -10.11 13.04
CA PRO A 130 18.74 -9.08 12.30
C PRO A 130 19.67 -7.97 11.80
N GLY A 131 19.43 -7.49 10.58
CA GLY A 131 20.21 -6.42 9.96
C GLY A 131 19.95 -5.04 10.56
N LEU A 132 20.89 -4.13 10.30
CA LEU A 132 20.88 -2.72 10.65
C LEU A 132 21.11 -1.88 9.38
N VAL A 133 20.28 -0.85 9.18
CA VAL A 133 20.46 0.12 8.08
C VAL A 133 20.56 1.53 8.67
N VAL A 134 21.60 2.26 8.28
CA VAL A 134 21.83 3.65 8.69
C VAL A 134 21.67 4.55 7.48
N VAL A 135 20.76 5.53 7.59
CA VAL A 135 20.48 6.54 6.57
C VAL A 135 20.82 7.90 7.15
N GLU A 136 21.59 8.69 6.42
CA GLU A 136 21.97 10.05 6.80
C GLU A 136 21.69 10.97 5.62
N ASN A 137 20.89 12.03 5.84
CA ASN A 137 20.52 13.00 4.80
C ASN A 137 19.98 12.35 3.52
N GLY A 138 19.17 11.29 3.67
CA GLY A 138 18.56 10.56 2.55
C GLY A 138 19.49 9.58 1.81
N VAL A 139 20.74 9.40 2.27
CA VAL A 139 21.69 8.46 1.68
C VAL A 139 21.94 7.32 2.65
N ILE A 140 21.94 6.09 2.15
CA ILE A 140 22.29 4.91 2.95
C ILE A 140 23.81 4.92 3.19
N VAL A 141 24.22 5.07 4.44
CA VAL A 141 25.64 5.12 4.85
C VAL A 141 26.15 3.72 5.19
N CYS A 142 25.31 2.86 5.77
CA CYS A 142 25.70 1.52 6.16
C CYS A 142 24.53 0.54 6.08
N VAL A 143 24.81 -0.67 5.61
CA VAL A 143 23.90 -1.83 5.57
C VAL A 143 24.67 -3.04 6.04
N GLY A 144 24.17 -3.76 7.05
CA GLY A 144 24.81 -4.99 7.50
C GLY A 144 24.39 -5.38 8.91
N GLU A 145 25.19 -6.23 9.55
CA GLU A 145 24.96 -6.61 10.94
C GLU A 145 25.23 -5.45 11.90
N PRO A 146 24.60 -5.42 13.10
CA PRO A 146 24.71 -4.31 14.04
C PRO A 146 26.16 -3.99 14.45
N GLU A 147 27.03 -4.99 14.54
CA GLU A 147 28.43 -4.78 14.93
C GLU A 147 29.21 -4.01 13.85
N LEU A 148 28.98 -4.32 12.58
CA LEU A 148 29.65 -3.69 11.43
C LEU A 148 29.22 -2.24 11.23
N CYS A 149 27.94 -1.95 11.49
CA CYS A 149 27.37 -0.61 11.33
C CYS A 149 27.32 0.21 12.63
N SER A 150 27.86 -0.32 13.74
CA SER A 150 27.80 0.32 15.08
C SER A 150 28.43 1.71 15.13
N SER A 151 29.50 1.95 14.36
CA SER A 151 30.18 3.25 14.28
C SER A 151 29.33 4.30 13.57
N ALA A 152 28.68 3.92 12.46
CA ALA A 152 27.75 4.78 11.73
C ALA A 152 26.45 5.03 12.52
N ALA A 153 26.03 4.06 13.33
CA ALA A 153 24.80 4.04 14.10
C ALA A 153 24.81 4.88 15.40
N ARG A 154 25.83 5.71 15.63
CA ARG A 154 25.92 6.60 16.80
C ARG A 154 24.99 7.80 16.65
N ASP A 155 24.35 8.18 17.76
CA ASP A 155 23.52 9.38 17.91
C ASP A 155 22.46 9.56 16.80
N PRO A 156 21.47 8.65 16.70
CA PRO A 156 20.38 8.82 15.75
C PRO A 156 19.41 9.92 16.19
N ASP A 157 18.91 10.68 15.21
CA ASP A 157 17.73 11.52 15.40
C ASP A 157 16.48 10.65 15.53
N HIS A 158 16.40 9.58 14.72
CA HIS A 158 15.29 8.63 14.75
C HIS A 158 15.76 7.18 14.66
N ARG A 159 15.11 6.32 15.45
CA ARG A 159 15.29 4.87 15.40
C ARG A 159 13.95 4.22 15.10
N ILE A 160 13.91 3.42 14.03
CA ILE A 160 12.71 2.74 13.54
C ILE A 160 12.97 1.23 13.60
N ASN A 161 12.12 0.50 14.28
CA ASN A 161 12.19 -0.96 14.31
C ASN A 161 11.29 -1.55 13.23
N LEU A 162 11.86 -2.36 12.32
CA LEU A 162 11.12 -2.99 11.23
C LEU A 162 10.49 -4.33 11.61
N HIS A 163 10.75 -4.86 12.81
CA HIS A 163 10.16 -6.11 13.30
C HIS A 163 10.27 -7.29 12.30
N GLY A 164 11.44 -7.44 11.66
CA GLY A 164 11.66 -8.43 10.61
C GLY A 164 11.14 -8.03 9.23
N GLY A 165 10.89 -6.74 9.02
CA GLY A 165 10.49 -6.15 7.74
C GLY A 165 11.65 -5.99 6.74
N SER A 166 11.34 -5.42 5.58
CA SER A 166 12.30 -5.21 4.49
C SER A 166 12.45 -3.74 4.12
N VAL A 167 13.64 -3.39 3.61
CA VAL A 167 13.92 -2.08 3.01
C VAL A 167 14.11 -2.28 1.51
N SER A 168 13.37 -1.53 0.70
CA SER A 168 13.48 -1.60 -0.76
C SER A 168 13.57 -0.21 -1.38
N PRO A 169 14.06 -0.09 -2.63
CA PRO A 169 14.01 1.16 -3.35
C PRO A 169 12.57 1.64 -3.48
N GLY A 170 12.37 2.96 -3.50
CA GLY A 170 11.05 3.55 -3.71
C GLY A 170 10.37 2.99 -4.96
N LEU A 171 9.14 2.51 -4.80
CA LEU A 171 8.34 2.04 -5.92
C LEU A 171 7.90 3.26 -6.74
N MET A 172 8.17 3.22 -8.04
CA MET A 172 7.71 4.23 -8.98
C MET A 172 6.77 3.55 -9.97
N THR A 173 5.52 4.01 -10.00
CA THR A 173 4.57 3.67 -11.06
C THR A 173 4.62 4.75 -12.14
N PHE A 174 4.57 4.35 -13.41
CA PHE A 174 4.46 5.26 -14.55
C PHE A 174 3.23 4.87 -15.36
N GLY A 175 2.47 5.87 -15.83
CA GLY A 175 1.27 5.64 -16.65
C GLY A 175 0.00 5.30 -15.88
N SER A 176 0.02 5.20 -14.55
CA SER A 176 -1.21 5.22 -13.76
C SER A 176 -1.87 6.58 -13.87
N ARG A 177 -3.21 6.63 -13.95
CA ARG A 177 -4.00 7.88 -13.81
C ARG A 177 -3.94 8.48 -12.40
N LEU A 178 -3.02 8.04 -11.54
CA LEU A 178 -2.80 8.62 -10.22
C LEU A 178 -2.51 10.11 -10.38
N GLY A 179 -3.33 10.93 -9.73
CA GLY A 179 -3.26 12.39 -9.80
C GLY A 179 -3.86 13.01 -11.07
N LEU A 180 -4.45 12.23 -11.98
CA LEU A 180 -5.21 12.73 -13.15
C LEU A 180 -6.71 12.42 -13.05
N GLN A 181 -7.10 11.52 -12.13
CA GLN A 181 -8.48 11.13 -11.87
C GLN A 181 -8.60 10.64 -10.42
N GLU A 182 -9.68 11.00 -9.72
CA GLU A 182 -9.92 10.49 -8.36
C GLU A 182 -10.61 9.12 -8.37
N PHE A 183 -11.67 8.95 -9.17
CA PHE A 183 -12.40 7.69 -9.28
C PHE A 183 -12.43 7.20 -10.71
N MET A 184 -11.78 6.06 -10.97
CA MET A 184 -11.62 5.49 -12.33
C MET A 184 -12.96 5.31 -13.06
N ASP A 185 -14.02 4.93 -12.34
CA ASP A 185 -15.35 4.66 -12.88
C ASP A 185 -16.29 5.89 -12.91
N GLU A 186 -15.83 7.06 -12.44
CA GLU A 186 -16.60 8.30 -12.49
C GLU A 186 -15.93 9.30 -13.45
N PRO A 187 -16.42 9.42 -14.69
CA PRO A 187 -15.78 10.27 -15.72
C PRO A 187 -15.70 11.74 -15.35
N SER A 188 -16.56 12.21 -14.43
CA SER A 188 -16.56 13.60 -13.96
C SER A 188 -15.41 13.94 -12.99
N THR A 189 -14.67 12.93 -12.53
CA THR A 189 -13.60 13.08 -11.52
C THR A 189 -12.19 13.07 -12.10
N GLY A 190 -12.05 13.14 -13.43
CA GLY A 190 -10.75 13.21 -14.09
C GLY A 190 -10.72 14.21 -15.23
N ASP A 191 -9.52 14.44 -15.74
CA ASP A 191 -9.25 15.43 -16.80
C ASP A 191 -9.80 15.02 -18.18
N GLY A 192 -10.32 13.80 -18.29
CA GLY A 192 -10.88 13.25 -19.51
C GLY A 192 -9.82 12.91 -20.57
N SER A 193 -10.25 12.74 -21.82
CA SER A 193 -9.36 12.48 -22.94
C SER A 193 -8.76 13.78 -23.48
N LEU A 194 -7.46 13.79 -23.71
CA LEU A 194 -6.78 14.91 -24.36
C LEU A 194 -7.31 15.13 -25.78
N TYR A 195 -7.49 16.40 -26.16
CA TYR A 195 -7.79 16.77 -27.54
C TYR A 195 -6.57 16.52 -28.43
N ASN A 196 -6.77 15.78 -29.52
CA ASN A 196 -5.74 15.60 -30.52
C ASN A 196 -5.76 16.75 -31.53
N ALA A 197 -4.93 17.77 -31.29
CA ALA A 197 -4.78 18.95 -32.14
C ALA A 197 -4.30 18.64 -33.58
N PHE A 198 -3.77 17.43 -33.84
CA PHE A 198 -3.42 16.99 -35.20
C PHE A 198 -4.59 16.37 -35.96
N ALA A 199 -5.64 15.94 -35.26
CA ALA A 199 -6.82 15.33 -35.87
C ALA A 199 -8.00 16.31 -35.99
N PHE A 200 -8.16 17.22 -35.01
CA PHE A 200 -9.28 18.17 -34.96
C PHE A 200 -8.84 19.51 -34.32
N ASP A 201 -9.50 20.60 -34.71
CA ASP A 201 -9.29 21.92 -34.09
C ASP A 201 -9.66 21.87 -32.60
N THR A 202 -8.79 22.42 -31.74
CA THR A 202 -9.06 22.52 -30.31
C THR A 202 -10.13 23.57 -30.01
N PRO A 203 -10.97 23.37 -28.97
CA PRO A 203 -11.98 24.35 -28.56
C PRO A 203 -11.37 25.73 -28.28
N ARG A 204 -12.00 26.80 -28.79
CA ARG A 204 -11.49 28.20 -28.66
C ARG A 204 -11.25 28.66 -27.22
N VAL A 205 -11.89 28.03 -26.24
CA VAL A 205 -11.72 28.31 -24.80
C VAL A 205 -10.30 28.00 -24.30
N LEU A 206 -9.58 27.07 -24.94
CA LEU A 206 -8.20 26.73 -24.59
C LEU A 206 -7.20 27.82 -25.01
N HIS A 207 -7.58 28.74 -25.90
CA HIS A 207 -6.74 29.83 -26.43
C HIS A 207 -5.35 29.42 -26.97
N ASP A 208 -5.09 28.11 -27.10
CA ASP A 208 -3.88 27.51 -27.67
C ASP A 208 -4.27 26.62 -28.86
N VAL A 209 -3.83 27.02 -30.05
CA VAL A 209 -4.03 26.30 -31.31
C VAL A 209 -3.23 24.99 -31.38
N GLY A 210 -2.18 24.85 -30.56
CA GLY A 210 -1.37 23.63 -30.47
C GLY A 210 -1.94 22.57 -29.53
N GLY A 211 -2.91 22.94 -28.67
CA GLY A 211 -3.49 22.03 -27.68
C GLY A 211 -2.45 21.38 -26.76
N ILE A 212 -1.34 22.07 -26.46
CA ILE A 212 -0.22 21.47 -25.74
C ILE A 212 -0.56 21.42 -24.25
N VAL A 213 -1.14 20.31 -23.81
CA VAL A 213 -1.35 20.03 -22.39
C VAL A 213 -0.07 19.45 -21.81
N ARG A 214 0.47 20.07 -20.75
CA ARG A 214 1.64 19.54 -20.04
C ARG A 214 1.18 18.63 -18.92
N ALA A 215 2.03 17.67 -18.55
CA ALA A 215 1.77 16.84 -17.37
C ALA A 215 1.53 17.68 -16.10
N VAL A 216 2.19 18.84 -15.95
CA VAL A 216 1.98 19.74 -14.80
C VAL A 216 0.61 20.42 -14.77
N ASP A 217 -0.12 20.43 -15.88
CA ASP A 217 -1.40 21.14 -15.99
C ASP A 217 -2.60 20.31 -15.48
N GLY A 218 -2.45 18.97 -15.42
CA GLY A 218 -3.48 18.03 -14.91
C GLY A 218 -3.08 17.25 -13.66
N LEU A 219 -1.78 17.22 -13.32
CA LEU A 219 -1.28 16.45 -12.19
C LEU A 219 -1.64 17.10 -10.86
N MET A 220 -2.69 16.61 -10.21
CA MET A 220 -3.10 16.98 -8.88
C MET A 220 -2.63 15.94 -7.86
N PHE A 221 -1.62 16.29 -7.07
CA PHE A 221 -1.30 15.55 -5.85
C PHE A 221 -2.12 16.10 -4.68
N SER A 222 -2.20 15.33 -3.60
CA SER A 222 -2.76 15.80 -2.33
C SER A 222 -4.27 16.01 -2.30
N THR A 223 -5.01 15.34 -3.18
CA THR A 223 -6.46 15.32 -3.07
C THR A 223 -6.93 14.42 -1.93
N ARG A 224 -8.15 14.64 -1.45
CA ARG A 224 -8.68 13.96 -0.25
C ARG A 224 -8.91 12.46 -0.48
N HIS A 225 -9.10 12.01 -1.71
CA HIS A 225 -9.52 10.64 -2.03
C HIS A 225 -8.65 9.91 -3.06
N ALA A 226 -7.51 10.47 -3.46
CA ALA A 226 -6.54 9.73 -4.28
C ALA A 226 -5.78 8.72 -3.40
N MET A 227 -6.34 7.51 -3.26
CA MET A 227 -5.66 6.30 -2.78
C MET A 227 -5.92 5.15 -3.75
#